data_AF-A0A7V6DE88-F1
#
_entry.id   AF-A0A7V6DE88-F1
#
_cell.length_a   1.000
_cell.length_b   1.000
_cell.length_c   1.000
_cell.angle_alpha   90.00
_cell.angle_beta   90.00
_cell.angle_gamma   90.00
#
_symmetry.space_group_name_H-M   'P 1'
#
loop_
_entity.id
_entity.type
_entity.pdbx_description
1 polymer ?
#
loop_
_entity_poly.entity_id
_entity_poly.type
_entity_poly.pdbx_seq_one_letter_code
_entity_poly.pdbx_strand_id
1 'polypeptide(L)'
;MTGRWSWVVAVAVVPVAIIAGCGGAPQQAVVTVVGNQVWTDSGIAVKSGQTISVEAKGTVWANPTLSYGPEGEPNRPDWKKYSVIAEAPHLGLIAKIGEDGTPFFLGRSYQARVAASGRLYLGVNDNDASNNSGEFTVTVTVK
;
A
#
# COMPACT_ATOMS: atom_id res chain seq x y z
N MET A 1 40.62 17.46 2.00
CA MET A 1 39.72 16.28 2.01
C MET A 1 38.32 16.81 2.28
N THR A 2 37.47 16.78 1.26
CA THR A 2 36.21 17.52 1.18
C THR A 2 35.10 16.84 1.97
N GLY A 3 34.46 17.59 2.86
CA GLY A 3 33.28 17.14 3.59
C GLY A 3 32.07 17.00 2.67
N ARG A 4 31.17 16.07 3.02
CA ARG A 4 29.81 16.04 2.48
C ARG A 4 28.85 15.75 3.63
N TRP A 5 28.07 16.77 3.98
CA TRP A 5 27.03 16.70 4.99
C TRP A 5 25.81 15.98 4.41
N SER A 6 25.36 14.92 5.07
CA SER A 6 24.10 14.24 4.73
C SER A 6 22.94 15.09 5.22
N TRP A 7 22.15 15.61 4.27
CA TRP A 7 20.85 16.20 4.58
C TRP A 7 19.83 15.07 4.65
N VAL A 8 19.35 14.76 5.85
CA VAL A 8 18.10 13.99 6.01
C VAL A 8 16.97 15.00 5.93
N VAL A 9 16.26 15.03 4.80
CA VAL A 9 15.00 15.77 4.70
C VAL A 9 13.93 14.92 5.39
N ALA A 10 13.60 15.26 6.63
CA ALA A 10 12.40 14.75 7.27
C ALA A 10 11.18 15.41 6.60
N VAL A 11 10.50 14.68 5.72
CA VAL A 11 9.22 15.13 5.16
C VAL A 11 8.14 14.90 6.22
N ALA A 12 7.63 15.99 6.79
CA ALA A 12 6.49 15.95 7.69
C ALA A 12 5.24 15.53 6.91
N VAL A 13 4.59 14.44 7.32
CA VAL A 13 3.25 14.08 6.87
C VAL A 13 2.28 15.06 7.52
N VAL A 14 1.61 15.90 6.73
CA VAL A 14 0.51 16.75 7.23
C VAL A 14 -0.78 15.93 7.07
N PRO A 15 -1.44 15.50 8.16
CA PRO A 15 -2.75 14.87 8.04
C PRO A 15 -3.78 15.94 7.66
N VAL A 16 -4.33 15.84 6.45
CA VAL A 16 -5.54 16.60 6.10
C VAL A 16 -6.72 15.90 6.78
N ALA A 17 -7.26 16.53 7.82
CA ALA A 17 -8.50 16.08 8.45
C ALA A 17 -9.69 16.47 7.57
N ILE A 18 -10.42 15.48 7.05
CA ILE A 18 -11.72 15.71 6.39
C ILE A 18 -12.82 15.54 7.45
N ILE A 19 -13.55 16.63 7.69
CA ILE A 19 -14.70 16.67 8.60
C ILE A 19 -15.86 15.94 7.90
N ALA A 20 -16.40 14.90 8.52
CA ALA A 20 -17.49 14.11 7.99
C ALA A 20 -18.83 14.86 8.10
N GLY A 21 -19.39 15.26 6.96
CA GLY A 21 -20.79 15.67 6.83
C GLY A 21 -21.68 14.46 6.52
N CYS A 22 -22.90 14.44 7.09
CA CYS A 22 -23.91 13.44 6.77
C CYS A 22 -24.33 13.58 5.29
N GLY A 23 -23.99 12.58 4.47
CA GLY A 23 -24.23 12.56 3.02
C GLY A 23 -22.98 12.09 2.29
N GLY A 24 -22.93 10.80 1.94
CA GLY A 24 -21.74 10.07 1.48
C GLY A 24 -21.12 10.59 0.19
N ALA A 25 -20.34 11.66 0.29
CA ALA A 25 -19.38 12.00 -0.74
C ALA A 25 -18.25 10.95 -0.73
N PRO A 26 -17.75 10.53 -1.90
CA PRO A 26 -16.60 9.65 -1.98
C PRO A 26 -15.44 10.22 -1.14
N GLN A 27 -14.95 9.44 -0.18
CA GLN A 27 -13.70 9.79 0.50
C GLN A 27 -12.55 9.37 -0.42
N GLN A 28 -11.82 10.34 -0.94
CA GLN A 28 -10.62 10.10 -1.74
C GLN A 28 -9.38 10.53 -0.96
N ALA A 29 -8.36 9.69 -0.95
CA ALA A 29 -7.06 10.00 -0.35
C ALA A 29 -5.92 9.42 -1.20
N VAL A 30 -4.76 10.08 -1.13
CA VAL A 30 -3.52 9.59 -1.73
C VAL A 30 -2.61 9.16 -0.59
N VAL A 31 -2.13 7.92 -0.66
CA VAL A 31 -1.30 7.27 0.35
C VAL A 31 0.02 6.85 -0.28
N THR A 32 1.13 7.20 0.35
CA THR A 32 2.44 6.67 -0.01
C THR A 32 2.68 5.38 0.75
N VAL A 33 2.93 4.29 0.03
CA VAL A 33 3.30 2.98 0.58
C VAL A 33 4.79 2.80 0.35
N VAL A 34 5.59 2.95 1.39
CA VAL A 34 7.05 2.83 1.30
C VAL A 34 7.41 1.36 1.17
N GLY A 35 8.28 1.03 0.23
CA GLY A 35 8.63 -0.35 -0.12
C GLY A 35 9.24 -1.15 1.03
N ASN A 36 9.86 -0.46 2.00
CA ASN A 36 10.55 -1.06 3.13
C ASN A 36 9.70 -1.22 4.40
N GLN A 37 8.38 -1.12 4.27
CA GLN A 37 7.42 -1.31 5.35
C GLN A 37 6.41 -2.39 4.95
N VAL A 38 6.15 -3.32 5.86
CA VAL A 38 5.18 -4.41 5.61
C VAL A 38 3.75 -3.84 5.52
N TRP A 39 3.40 -2.89 6.40
CA TRP A 39 2.08 -2.25 6.43
C TRP A 39 2.18 -0.75 6.70
N THR A 40 1.40 0.03 5.96
CA THR A 40 1.17 1.47 6.13
C THR A 40 -0.29 1.70 6.48
N ASP A 41 -0.56 2.39 7.58
CA ASP A 41 -1.91 2.88 7.91
C ASP A 41 -2.30 3.99 6.94
N SER A 42 -3.40 3.79 6.20
CA SER A 42 -3.86 4.77 5.22
C SER A 42 -4.58 5.98 5.84
N GLY A 43 -5.00 5.89 7.10
CA GLY A 43 -5.92 6.88 7.70
C GLY A 43 -7.39 6.70 7.31
N ILE A 44 -7.68 5.80 6.37
CA ILE A 44 -9.03 5.65 5.79
C ILE A 44 -9.83 4.63 6.61
N ALA A 45 -11.00 5.04 7.06
CA ALA A 45 -11.98 4.15 7.66
C ALA A 45 -12.93 3.63 6.57
N VAL A 46 -13.14 2.32 6.54
CA VAL A 46 -14.05 1.64 5.62
C VAL A 46 -15.15 0.98 6.43
N LYS A 47 -16.38 0.98 5.91
CA LYS A 47 -17.52 0.25 6.48
C LYS A 47 -17.94 -0.88 5.55
N SER A 48 -18.40 -1.97 6.15
CA SER A 48 -19.03 -3.07 5.43
C SER A 48 -20.13 -2.54 4.50
N GLY A 49 -20.15 -3.05 3.27
CA GLY A 49 -21.08 -2.64 2.23
C GLY A 49 -20.62 -1.44 1.39
N GLN A 50 -19.53 -0.76 1.74
CA GLN A 50 -18.92 0.27 0.89
C GLN A 50 -18.09 -0.34 -0.24
N THR A 51 -17.86 0.43 -1.29
CA THR A 51 -16.95 0.08 -2.38
C THR A 51 -15.63 0.82 -2.21
N ILE A 52 -14.53 0.07 -2.25
CA ILE A 52 -13.18 0.64 -2.38
C ILE A 52 -12.78 0.61 -3.86
N SER A 53 -12.15 1.69 -4.33
CA SER A 53 -11.50 1.77 -5.64
C SER A 53 -10.08 2.28 -5.45
N VAL A 54 -9.13 1.64 -6.12
CA VAL A 54 -7.71 1.94 -6.01
C VAL A 54 -7.11 2.14 -7.38
N GLU A 55 -6.26 3.14 -7.50
CA GLU A 55 -5.30 3.31 -8.60
C GLU A 55 -3.93 3.55 -8.01
N ALA A 56 -2.96 2.74 -8.39
CA ALA A 56 -1.62 2.76 -7.85
C ALA A 56 -0.58 2.90 -8.97
N LYS A 57 0.50 3.62 -8.65
CA LYS A 57 1.67 3.78 -9.51
C LYS A 57 2.94 3.80 -8.67
N GLY A 58 4.09 3.72 -9.32
CA GLY A 58 5.39 3.78 -8.66
C GLY A 58 6.17 2.51 -8.84
N THR A 59 7.21 2.34 -8.04
CA THR A 59 8.17 1.25 -8.20
C THR A 59 8.78 0.90 -6.86
N VAL A 60 8.77 -0.39 -6.53
CA VAL A 60 9.49 -0.97 -5.40
C VAL A 60 10.61 -1.86 -5.93
N TRP A 61 11.76 -1.81 -5.27
CA TRP A 61 12.96 -2.55 -5.63
C TRP A 61 13.23 -3.64 -4.59
N ALA A 62 13.32 -4.90 -5.01
CA ALA A 62 13.76 -6.02 -4.17
C ALA A 62 15.27 -5.96 -3.85
N ASN A 63 16.02 -5.35 -4.76
CA ASN A 63 17.46 -5.12 -4.69
C ASN A 63 17.83 -4.04 -5.74
N PRO A 64 19.11 -3.61 -5.85
CA PRO A 64 19.49 -2.54 -6.78
C PRO A 64 19.22 -2.79 -8.28
N THR A 65 18.82 -4.00 -8.68
CA THR A 65 18.61 -4.38 -10.09
C THR A 65 17.21 -4.91 -10.41
N LEU A 66 16.43 -5.31 -9.40
CA LEU A 66 15.10 -5.89 -9.58
C LEU A 66 14.05 -4.98 -9.00
N SER A 67 13.14 -4.52 -9.85
CA SER A 67 12.10 -3.57 -9.50
C SER A 67 10.79 -3.89 -10.17
N TYR A 68 9.69 -3.64 -9.47
CA TYR A 68 8.35 -3.96 -9.94
C TYR A 68 7.37 -2.84 -9.62
N GLY A 69 6.36 -2.71 -10.49
CA GLY A 69 5.19 -1.86 -10.23
C GLY A 69 4.24 -2.50 -9.22
N PRO A 70 3.09 -1.85 -8.94
CA PRO A 70 2.09 -2.36 -8.01
C PRO A 70 1.55 -3.75 -8.36
N GLU A 71 1.63 -4.18 -9.62
CA GLU A 71 1.28 -5.55 -10.04
C GLU A 71 2.21 -6.63 -9.47
N GLY A 72 3.41 -6.27 -9.00
CA GLY A 72 4.41 -7.19 -8.44
C GLY A 72 5.19 -7.98 -9.49
N GLU A 73 5.96 -8.96 -9.03
CA GLU A 73 6.76 -9.87 -9.87
C GLU A 73 5.90 -11.02 -10.42
N PRO A 74 5.57 -11.05 -11.72
CA PRO A 74 4.75 -12.13 -12.30
C PRO A 74 5.48 -13.47 -12.47
N ASN A 75 6.81 -13.51 -12.50
CA ASN A 75 7.55 -14.66 -13.06
C ASN A 75 8.44 -15.41 -12.05
N ARG A 76 8.18 -15.28 -10.75
CA ARG A 76 8.95 -15.95 -9.66
C ARG A 76 8.03 -16.69 -8.68
N PRO A 77 7.40 -17.81 -9.10
CA PRO A 77 6.52 -18.58 -8.21
C PRO A 77 7.25 -19.16 -6.99
N ASP A 78 8.57 -19.32 -7.06
CA ASP A 78 9.42 -19.75 -5.94
C ASP A 78 9.52 -18.71 -4.81
N TRP A 79 9.17 -17.46 -5.08
CA TRP A 79 9.18 -16.38 -4.08
C TRP A 79 7.92 -16.32 -3.23
N LYS A 80 6.87 -17.09 -3.54
CA LYS A 80 5.60 -17.10 -2.80
C LYS A 80 5.74 -17.33 -1.29
N LYS A 81 6.79 -18.05 -0.86
CA LYS A 81 7.11 -18.30 0.56
C LYS A 81 7.56 -17.05 1.33
N TYR A 82 7.96 -16.01 0.61
CA TYR A 82 8.36 -14.71 1.15
C TYR A 82 7.22 -13.68 1.04
N SER A 83 6.07 -14.06 0.49
CA SER A 83 4.93 -13.16 0.34
C SER A 83 3.98 -13.26 1.54
N VAL A 84 3.36 -12.15 1.92
CA VAL A 84 2.25 -12.13 2.88
C VAL A 84 1.05 -12.93 2.33
N ILE A 85 0.78 -12.79 1.03
CA ILE A 85 -0.22 -13.54 0.29
C ILE A 85 0.52 -14.41 -0.73
N ALA A 86 0.65 -15.70 -0.42
CA ALA A 86 1.40 -16.64 -1.25
C ALA A 86 0.85 -16.78 -2.69
N GLU A 87 -0.46 -16.66 -2.87
CA GLU A 87 -1.13 -16.78 -4.18
C GLU A 87 -1.15 -15.47 -4.98
N ALA A 88 -0.54 -14.40 -4.46
CA ALA A 88 -0.42 -13.11 -5.15
C ALA A 88 1.06 -12.82 -5.52
N PRO A 89 1.33 -12.03 -6.57
CA PRO A 89 2.67 -11.66 -6.98
C PRO A 89 3.48 -11.03 -5.84
N HIS A 90 4.73 -11.47 -5.66
CA HIS A 90 5.66 -10.88 -4.69
C HIS A 90 5.92 -9.40 -5.03
N LEU A 91 6.16 -8.56 -4.02
CA LEU A 91 6.26 -7.10 -4.13
C LEU A 91 5.02 -6.36 -4.68
N GLY A 92 3.93 -7.06 -5.00
CA GLY A 92 2.71 -6.42 -5.45
C GLY A 92 1.99 -5.65 -4.32
N LEU A 93 1.17 -4.67 -4.68
CA LEU A 93 0.38 -3.91 -3.71
C LEU A 93 -0.73 -4.79 -3.12
N ILE A 94 -0.80 -4.84 -1.80
CA ILE A 94 -1.82 -5.55 -1.02
C ILE A 94 -2.51 -4.60 -0.04
N ALA A 95 -3.63 -5.05 0.51
CA ALA A 95 -4.34 -4.36 1.56
C ALA A 95 -4.93 -5.32 2.59
N LYS A 96 -5.28 -4.79 3.76
CA LYS A 96 -6.15 -5.45 4.75
C LYS A 96 -7.05 -4.42 5.44
N ILE A 97 -8.18 -4.87 5.97
CA ILE A 97 -9.13 -4.03 6.72
C ILE A 97 -9.12 -4.48 8.18
N GLY A 98 -8.70 -3.59 9.08
CA GLY A 98 -8.38 -3.92 10.47
C GLY A 98 -6.97 -4.48 10.65
N GLU A 99 -6.44 -4.40 11.88
CA GLU A 99 -5.10 -4.89 12.18
C GLU A 99 -4.97 -6.41 11.99
N ASP A 100 -6.02 -7.16 12.33
CA ASP A 100 -6.09 -8.62 12.17
C ASP A 100 -6.85 -9.07 10.91
N GLY A 101 -7.14 -8.14 9.99
CA GLY A 101 -7.90 -8.44 8.77
C GLY A 101 -7.13 -9.34 7.82
N THR A 102 -7.85 -10.22 7.11
CA THR A 102 -7.27 -11.06 6.04
C THR A 102 -6.74 -10.18 4.90
N PRO A 103 -5.44 -10.29 4.55
CA PRO A 103 -4.88 -9.56 3.43
C PRO A 103 -5.46 -9.97 2.08
N PHE A 104 -5.57 -9.03 1.15
CA PHE A 104 -6.00 -9.25 -0.23
C PHE A 104 -5.16 -8.43 -1.22
N PHE A 105 -5.05 -8.93 -2.45
CA PHE A 105 -4.27 -8.31 -3.51
C PHE A 105 -5.03 -7.14 -4.17
N LEU A 106 -4.32 -6.03 -4.40
CA LEU A 106 -4.83 -4.86 -5.11
C LEU A 106 -4.24 -4.73 -6.51
N GLY A 107 -2.92 -4.88 -6.65
CA GLY A 107 -2.24 -4.58 -7.90
C GLY A 107 -2.28 -3.09 -8.26
N ARG A 108 -2.19 -2.76 -9.56
CA ARG A 108 -2.27 -1.37 -10.03
C ARG A 108 -3.65 -0.74 -9.93
N SER A 109 -4.70 -1.53 -10.04
CA SER A 109 -6.08 -1.06 -10.09
C SER A 109 -6.97 -2.12 -9.49
N TYR A 110 -7.85 -1.70 -8.59
CA TYR A 110 -8.73 -2.59 -7.85
C TYR A 110 -10.06 -1.90 -7.60
N GLN A 111 -11.16 -2.64 -7.70
CA GLN A 111 -12.46 -2.17 -7.27
C GLN A 111 -13.28 -3.34 -6.72
N ALA A 112 -13.73 -3.23 -5.47
CA ALA A 112 -14.64 -4.21 -4.88
C ALA A 112 -15.48 -3.62 -3.76
N ARG A 113 -16.63 -4.24 -3.53
CA ARG A 113 -17.45 -4.02 -2.34
C ARG A 113 -16.84 -4.80 -1.17
N VAL A 114 -16.60 -4.13 -0.05
CA VAL A 114 -16.00 -4.74 1.14
C VAL A 114 -17.07 -5.31 2.08
N ALA A 115 -16.77 -6.45 2.70
CA ALA A 115 -17.63 -7.06 3.70
C ALA A 115 -17.24 -6.71 5.15
N ALA A 116 -16.03 -6.17 5.35
CA ALA A 116 -15.50 -5.81 6.65
C ALA A 116 -15.57 -4.29 6.91
N SER A 117 -15.60 -3.91 8.18
CA SER A 117 -15.45 -2.52 8.65
C SER A 117 -14.12 -2.38 9.40
N GLY A 118 -13.44 -1.25 9.26
CA GLY A 118 -12.20 -0.99 10.00
C GLY A 118 -11.28 0.01 9.29
N ARG A 119 -10.06 0.13 9.81
CA ARG A 119 -8.98 0.91 9.18
C ARG A 119 -8.41 0.16 7.98
N LEU A 120 -8.25 0.82 6.85
CA LEU A 120 -7.57 0.26 5.69
C LEU A 120 -6.05 0.40 5.89
N TYR A 121 -5.35 -0.72 5.78
CA TYR A 121 -3.89 -0.77 5.72
C TYR A 121 -3.47 -1.18 4.32
N LEU A 122 -2.40 -0.56 3.81
CA LEU A 122 -1.81 -0.85 2.52
C LEU A 122 -0.39 -1.40 2.72
N GLY A 123 0.08 -2.29 1.86
CA GLY A 123 1.40 -2.89 2.04
C GLY A 123 1.97 -3.44 0.74
N VAL A 124 3.23 -3.81 0.81
CA VAL A 124 3.92 -4.56 -0.24
C VAL A 124 3.80 -6.05 0.09
N ASN A 125 3.57 -6.90 -0.91
CA ASN A 125 3.42 -8.34 -0.73
C ASN A 125 4.76 -9.03 -0.45
N ASP A 126 5.29 -8.79 0.75
CA ASP A 126 6.58 -9.25 1.23
C ASP A 126 6.52 -9.37 2.77
N ASN A 127 6.94 -10.52 3.31
CA ASN A 127 6.91 -10.79 4.74
C ASN A 127 8.10 -10.18 5.49
N ASP A 128 9.18 -9.84 4.77
CA ASP A 128 10.33 -9.10 5.28
C ASP A 128 10.73 -8.02 4.26
N ALA A 129 10.08 -6.87 4.38
CA ALA A 129 10.32 -5.75 3.49
C ALA A 129 11.64 -4.99 3.77
N SER A 130 12.45 -5.40 4.76
CA SER A 130 13.57 -4.57 5.25
C SER A 130 14.68 -4.31 4.21
N ASN A 131 14.80 -5.19 3.22
CA ASN A 131 15.75 -5.07 2.11
C ASN A 131 15.18 -4.35 0.88
N ASN A 132 13.89 -3.98 0.90
CA ASN A 132 13.25 -3.29 -0.20
C ASN A 132 13.55 -1.78 -0.19
N SER A 133 13.33 -1.12 -1.32
CA SER A 133 13.37 0.34 -1.44
C SER A 133 12.38 0.86 -2.48
N GLY A 134 12.25 2.19 -2.60
CA GLY A 134 11.23 2.81 -3.44
C GLY A 134 9.87 2.86 -2.75
N GLU A 135 8.82 3.12 -3.53
CA GLU A 135 7.47 3.36 -3.01
C GLU A 135 6.40 3.23 -4.10
N PHE A 136 5.17 3.01 -3.65
CA PHE A 136 3.96 3.20 -4.44
C PHE A 136 3.21 4.44 -3.98
N THR A 137 2.65 5.18 -4.93
CA THR A 137 1.63 6.22 -4.68
C THR A 137 0.27 5.62 -5.00
N VAL A 138 -0.59 5.51 -3.99
CA VAL A 138 -1.88 4.82 -4.06
C VAL A 138 -3.00 5.82 -3.87
N THR A 139 -3.85 5.99 -4.89
CA THR A 139 -5.09 6.75 -4.77
C THR A 139 -6.22 5.81 -4.38
N VAL A 140 -6.82 6.04 -3.22
CA VAL A 140 -7.94 5.25 -2.70
C VAL A 140 -9.20 6.10 -2.72
N THR A 141 -10.30 5.56 -3.21
CA THR A 141 -11.64 6.15 -3.15
C THR A 141 -12.58 5.18 -2.45
N VAL A 142 -13.32 5.65 -1.44
CA VAL A 142 -14.34 4.87 -0.72
C VAL A 142 -15.71 5.50 -0.93
N LYS A 143 -16.70 4.69 -1.31
CA LYS A 143 -18.10 5.10 -1.52
C LYS A 143 -19.01 4.19 -0.70
#